data_AF-A0A6H5FVN3-F1
#
_entry.id   AF-A0A6H5FVN3-F1
#
_cell.length_a   1.000
_cell.length_b   1.000
_cell.length_c   1.000
_cell.angle_alpha   90.00
_cell.angle_beta   90.00
_cell.angle_gamma   90.00
#
_symmetry.space_group_name_H-M   'P 1'
#
loop_
_entity.id
_entity.type
_entity.pdbx_description
1 polymer ?
#
loop_
_entity_poly.entity_id
_entity_poly.type
_entity_poly.pdbx_seq_one_letter_code
_entity_poly.pdbx_strand_id
1 'polypeptide(L)' 'MIPKSGGDYAYINESFGPLPAFLYLWVGLLILVPTGNAITALTFAQYILQEMWSCTPAIEYGAVRLLAALVT' A
#
# COMPACT_ATOMS: atom_id res chain seq x y z
N MET A 1 -5.92 -16.72 22.63
CA MET A 1 -6.35 -15.65 21.71
C MET A 1 -7.34 -14.78 22.43
N ILE A 2 -7.18 -13.46 22.39
CA ILE A 2 -8.16 -12.54 22.96
C ILE A 2 -9.37 -12.54 22.01
N PRO A 3 -10.59 -12.87 22.47
CA PRO A 3 -11.79 -12.93 21.61
C PRO A 3 -12.36 -11.53 21.36
N LYS A 4 -11.51 -10.59 20.91
CA LYS A 4 -11.89 -9.23 20.52
C LYS A 4 -11.61 -9.03 19.03
N SER A 5 -12.57 -8.44 18.32
CA SER A 5 -12.39 -8.02 16.92
C SER A 5 -11.44 -6.82 16.87
N GLY A 6 -10.46 -6.85 15.95
CA GLY A 6 -9.48 -5.77 15.80
C GLY A 6 -8.03 -6.23 15.60
N GLY A 7 -7.73 -7.53 15.64
CA GLY A 7 -6.40 -8.06 15.34
C GLY A 7 -5.31 -7.39 16.19
N ASP A 8 -4.23 -6.95 15.53
CA ASP A 8 -3.07 -6.29 16.16
C ASP A 8 -3.45 -5.03 16.97
N TYR A 9 -4.43 -4.26 16.50
CA TYR A 9 -4.93 -3.11 17.26
C TYR A 9 -5.54 -3.53 18.60
N ALA A 10 -6.31 -4.61 18.63
CA ALA A 10 -6.94 -5.10 19.86
C ALA A 10 -5.88 -5.56 20.89
N TYR A 11 -4.78 -6.16 20.41
CA TYR A 11 -3.65 -6.52 21.27
C TYR A 11 -2.93 -5.30 21.83
N ILE A 12 -2.64 -4.30 20.99
CA ILE A 12 -1.95 -3.07 21.39
C ILE A 12 -2.82 -2.25 22.36
N ASN A 13 -4.12 -2.17 22.12
CA ASN A 13 -5.05 -1.45 23.00
C ASN A 13 -5.14 -2.07 24.39
N GLU A 14 -5.15 -3.40 24.50
CA GLU A 14 -5.21 -4.09 25.79
C GLU A 14 -3.91 -3.96 26.59
N SER A 15 -2.76 -3.89 25.91
CA SER A 15 -1.43 -3.89 26.57
C SER A 15 -0.87 -2.49 26.85
N PHE A 16 -1.11 -1.53 25.95
CA PHE A 16 -0.54 -0.17 26.02
C PHE A 16 -1.59 0.95 26.15
N GLY A 17 -2.88 0.61 26.08
CA GLY A 17 -3.98 1.56 26.20
C GLY A 17 -4.34 2.28 24.90
N PRO A 18 -5.23 3.29 24.98
CA PRO A 18 -5.94 3.84 23.82
C PRO A 18 -5.07 4.73 22.92
N LEU A 19 -4.11 5.48 23.47
CA LEU A 19 -3.29 6.41 22.69
C LEU A 19 -2.31 5.66 21.75
N PRO A 20 -1.52 4.67 22.22
CA PRO A 20 -0.65 3.89 21.33
C PRO A 20 -1.43 3.09 20.28
N ALA A 21 -2.60 2.57 20.68
CA ALA A 21 -3.48 1.87 19.77
C ALA A 21 -4.02 2.79 18.65
N PHE A 22 -4.42 4.03 18.99
CA PHE A 22 -4.84 5.02 18.01
C PHE A 22 -3.73 5.35 17.01
N LEU A 23 -2.50 5.57 17.48
CA LEU A 23 -1.36 5.87 16.61
C LEU A 23 -1.07 4.71 15.65
N TYR A 24 -1.17 3.47 16.11
CA TYR A 24 -1.03 2.29 15.25
C TYR A 24 -2.09 2.28 14.14
N LEU A 25 -3.37 2.48 14.48
CA LEU A 25 -4.42 2.56 13.45
C LEU A 25 -4.24 3.75 12.51
N TRP A 26 -3.81 4.89 13.03
CA TRP A 26 -3.60 6.10 12.24
C TRP A 26 -2.52 5.90 11.17
N VAL A 27 -1.37 5.32 11.56
CA VAL A 27 -0.30 4.96 10.62
C VAL A 27 -0.76 3.86 9.66
N GLY A 28 -1.48 2.86 10.18
CA GLY A 28 -2.06 1.77 9.37
C GLY A 28 -2.91 2.29 8.23
N LEU A 29 -3.87 3.16 8.55
CA LEU A 29 -4.86 3.64 7.60
C LEU A 29 -4.29 4.70 6.63
N LEU A 30 -3.50 5.65 7.12
CA LEU A 30 -3.04 6.78 6.31
C LEU A 30 -1.74 6.51 5.56
N ILE A 31 -0.91 5.58 6.03
CA ILE A 31 0.42 5.35 5.45
C ILE A 31 0.48 3.94 4.87
N LEU A 32 0.29 2.90 5.69
CA LEU A 32 0.56 1.53 5.28
C LEU A 32 -0.37 1.04 4.16
N VAL A 33 -1.69 1.23 4.32
CA VAL A 33 -2.69 0.81 3.32
C VAL A 33 -2.50 1.52 1.97
N PRO A 34 -2.46 2.86 1.87
CA PRO A 34 -2.31 3.53 0.58
C PRO A 34 -0.93 3.30 -0.05
N THR A 35 0.14 3.19 0.76
CA THR A 35 1.48 2.88 0.23
C THR A 35 1.53 1.47 -0.34
N GLY A 36 0.91 0.49 0.32
CA GLY A 36 0.80 -0.87 -0.18
C GLY A 36 0.10 -0.92 -1.54
N ASN A 37 -1.05 -0.23 -1.65
CA ASN A 37 -1.79 -0.12 -2.90
C ASN A 37 -1.00 0.59 -4.01
N ALA A 38 -0.26 1.65 -3.67
CA ALA A 38 0.57 2.37 -4.64
C ALA A 38 1.73 1.50 -5.17
N ILE A 39 2.38 0.72 -4.30
CA ILE A 39 3.46 -0.19 -4.71
C ILE A 39 2.91 -1.28 -5.62
N THR A 40 1.78 -1.91 -5.28
CA THR A 40 1.18 -2.95 -6.13
C THR A 40 0.71 -2.40 -7.46
N ALA A 41 0.17 -1.19 -7.51
CA ALA A 41 -0.20 -0.51 -8.76
C ALA A 41 1.04 -0.21 -9.63
N LEU A 42 2.12 0.27 -9.02
CA LEU A 42 3.38 0.54 -9.72
C LEU A 42 4.01 -0.74 -10.28
N THR A 43 4.08 -1.80 -9.48
CA THR A 43 4.65 -3.07 -9.95
C THR A 43 3.79 -3.67 -11.06
N PHE A 44 2.46 -3.62 -10.94
CA PHE A 44 1.55 -4.05 -12.00
C PHE A 44 1.77 -3.28 -13.31
N ALA A 45 1.87 -1.94 -13.23
CA ALA A 45 2.16 -1.11 -14.39
C ALA A 45 3.52 -1.46 -15.01
N GLN A 46 4.57 -1.62 -14.19
CA GLN A 46 5.91 -1.99 -14.68
C GLN A 46 5.90 -3.34 -15.42
N TYR A 47 5.25 -4.37 -14.86
CA TYR A 47 5.19 -5.69 -15.50
C TYR A 47 4.43 -5.67 -16.83
N ILE A 48 3.32 -4.92 -16.93
CA ILE A 48 2.59 -4.80 -18.20
C ILE A 48 3.45 -4.09 -19.26
N LEU A 49 4.10 -2.99 -18.88
CA LEU A 49 4.85 -2.18 -19.84
C LEU A 49 6.15 -2.85 -20.29
N GLN A 50 6.77 -3.65 -19.43
CA GLN A 50 7.95 -4.44 -19.78
C GLN A 50 7.64 -5.47 -20.88
N GLU A 51 6.48 -6.14 -20.82
CA GLU A 51 6.05 -7.08 -21.86
C GLU A 51 5.64 -6.37 -23.16
N MET A 52 5.08 -5.16 -23.08
CA MET A 52 4.60 -4.42 -24.25
C MET A 52 5.68 -3.62 -24.99
N TRP A 53 6.74 -3.15 -24.31
CA TRP A 53 7.72 -2.20 -24.87
C TRP A 53 9.19 -2.59 -24.71
N SER A 54 9.50 -3.88 -24.83
CA SER A 54 10.86 -4.42 -24.81
C SER A 54 11.87 -3.78 -25.81
N CYS A 55 11.42 -2.92 -26.74
CA CYS A 55 12.27 -2.21 -27.71
C CYS A 55 12.28 -0.67 -27.61
N THR A 56 11.54 -0.02 -26.70
CA THR A 56 11.47 1.46 -26.62
C THR A 56 11.60 2.01 -25.20
N PRO A 57 12.83 2.13 -24.66
CA PRO A 57 13.08 2.56 -23.27
C PRO A 57 12.79 4.05 -22.99
N ALA A 58 12.53 4.86 -24.01
CA ALA A 58 12.37 6.31 -23.85
C ALA A 58 10.97 6.77 -23.38
N ILE A 59 9.95 5.91 -23.43
CA ILE A 59 8.54 6.24 -23.12
C ILE A 59 8.11 5.74 -21.71
N GLU A 60 8.94 4.94 -21.06
CA GLU A 60 8.57 4.13 -19.89
C GLU A 60 8.19 4.97 -18.64
N TYR A 61 8.94 6.02 -18.30
CA TYR A 61 8.71 6.75 -17.03
C TYR A 61 7.37 7.49 -16.97
N GLY A 62 6.91 8.05 -18.08
CA GLY A 62 5.62 8.76 -18.14
C GLY A 62 4.44 7.80 -18.13
N ALA A 63 4.51 6.73 -18.94
CA ALA A 63 3.46 5.74 -19.06
C ALA A 63 3.27 4.92 -17.76
N VAL A 64 4.35 4.53 -17.07
CA VAL A 64 4.29 3.82 -15.78
C VAL A 64 3.54 4.67 -14.74
N ARG A 65 3.86 5.98 -14.65
CA ARG A 65 3.21 6.87 -13.67
C ARG A 65 1.74 7.11 -13.99
N LEU A 66 1.37 7.24 -15.26
CA LEU A 66 -0.03 7.42 -15.68
C LEU A 66 -0.86 6.16 -15.42
N LEU A 67 -0.35 4.97 -15.75
CA LEU A 67 -1.05 3.71 -15.47
C LEU A 67 -1.14 3.44 -13.96
N ALA A 68 -0.07 3.69 -13.22
CA ALA A 68 -0.09 3.54 -11.76
C ALA A 68 -1.11 4.51 -11.11
N ALA A 69 -1.20 5.75 -11.58
CA ALA A 69 -2.17 6.73 -11.08
C ALA A 69 -3.63 6.38 -11.44
N LEU A 70 -3.87 5.55 -12.46
CA LEU A 70 -5.21 5.12 -12.88
C LEU A 70 -5.70 3.89 -12.09
N VAL A 71 -4.76 3.10 -11.55
CA VAL A 71 -5.05 1.87 -10.81
C VAL A 71 -5.23 2.11 -9.31
N THR A 72 -4.65 3.19 -8.76
CA THR A 72 -4.84 3.62 -7.36
C THR A 72 -6.14 4.40 -7.17
#